data_AF-A0A6I6DCB8-F1
#
_entry.id   AF-A0A6I6DCB8-F1
#
_cell.length_a   1.000
_cell.length_b   1.000
_cell.length_c   1.000
_cell.angle_alpha   90.00
_cell.angle_beta   90.00
_cell.angle_gamma   90.00
#
_symmetry.space_group_name_H-M   'P 1'
#
loop_
_entity.id
_entity.type
_entity.pdbx_description
1 polymer ?
#
loop_
_entity_poly.entity_id
_entity_poly.type
_entity_poly.pdbx_seq_one_letter_code
_entity_poly.pdbx_strand_id
1 'polypeptide(L)'
;MKEGIILLGHGSRRKEANEEIRQITELFKKNNNDKVYETAFLSNAKPDMEEAADILVSKGIEKIVMMPVFLVEGIHIKEDIPEVIEKLKNKYPNIEFLIAKHIGPHPSLVNIVQERIDEAAGS
;
A
#
# COMPACT_ATOMS: atom_id res chain seq x y z
N MET A 1 8.55 18.82 5.20
CA MET A 1 7.67 17.85 5.88
C MET A 1 7.94 16.48 5.28
N LYS A 2 8.29 15.46 6.07
CA LYS A 2 8.53 14.10 5.54
C LYS A 2 7.20 13.39 5.39
N GLU A 3 6.96 12.83 4.20
CA GLU A 3 5.75 12.06 3.88
C GLU A 3 6.00 10.57 4.12
N GLY A 4 5.05 9.92 4.78
CA GLY A 4 5.02 8.47 4.93
C GLY A 4 4.09 7.84 3.90
N ILE A 5 4.49 6.71 3.33
CA ILE A 5 3.71 5.95 2.36
C ILE A 5 3.44 4.57 2.94
N ILE A 6 2.18 4.14 2.93
CA ILE A 6 1.79 2.77 3.24
C ILE A 6 1.33 2.12 1.94
N LEU A 7 2.02 1.08 1.48
CA LEU A 7 1.50 0.21 0.43
C LEU A 7 0.63 -0.87 1.07
N LEU A 8 -0.66 -0.87 0.71
CA LEU A 8 -1.67 -1.68 1.35
C LEU A 8 -2.04 -2.88 0.46
N GLY A 9 -1.67 -4.07 0.90
CA GLY A 9 -2.11 -5.33 0.30
C GLY A 9 -3.35 -5.89 1.00
N HIS A 10 -3.99 -6.91 0.40
CA HIS A 10 -5.14 -7.58 1.02
C HIS A 10 -4.66 -8.49 2.15
N GLY A 11 -3.48 -9.06 1.94
CA GLY A 11 -2.86 -10.07 2.77
C GLY A 11 -3.48 -11.45 2.57
N SER A 12 -2.62 -12.45 2.62
CA SER A 12 -2.88 -13.83 2.27
C SER A 12 -2.36 -14.74 3.38
N ARG A 13 -2.98 -15.92 3.52
CA ARG A 13 -2.44 -16.98 4.37
C ARG A 13 -1.15 -17.57 3.81
N ARG A 14 -0.93 -17.44 2.49
CA ARG A 14 0.33 -17.81 1.83
C ARG A 14 1.34 -16.69 2.04
N LYS A 15 2.44 -17.00 2.73
CA LYS A 15 3.47 -16.00 3.08
C LYS A 15 4.14 -15.42 1.83
N GLU A 16 4.31 -16.23 0.80
CA GLU A 16 4.98 -15.84 -0.45
C GLU A 16 4.22 -14.69 -1.15
N ALA A 17 2.88 -14.76 -1.16
CA ALA A 17 2.05 -13.71 -1.76
C ALA A 17 2.16 -12.37 -0.99
N ASN A 18 2.39 -12.42 0.33
CA ASN A 18 2.61 -11.21 1.11
C ASN A 18 3.99 -10.60 0.83
N GLU A 19 4.98 -11.45 0.53
CA GLU A 19 6.33 -11.01 0.22
C GLU A 19 6.38 -10.23 -1.09
N GLU A 20 5.57 -10.57 -2.09
CA GLU A 20 5.47 -9.80 -3.34
C GLU A 20 5.09 -8.33 -3.08
N ILE A 21 4.16 -8.07 -2.16
CA ILE A 21 3.80 -6.68 -1.79
C ILE A 21 4.96 -5.98 -1.07
N ARG A 22 5.69 -6.69 -0.19
CA ARG A 22 6.88 -6.12 0.46
C ARG A 22 7.96 -5.78 -0.56
N GLN A 23 8.19 -6.65 -1.53
CA GLN A 23 9.14 -6.42 -2.61
C GLN A 23 8.77 -5.17 -3.42
N ILE A 24 7.48 -4.98 -3.75
CA ILE A 24 7.00 -3.76 -4.39
C ILE A 24 7.35 -2.54 -3.52
N THR A 25 7.09 -2.58 -2.21
CA THR A 25 7.45 -1.49 -1.29
C THR A 25 8.96 -1.19 -1.30
N GLU A 26 9.80 -2.22 -1.29
CA GLU A 26 11.26 -2.06 -1.35
C GLU A 26 11.73 -1.47 -2.69
N LEU A 27 11.09 -1.82 -3.81
CA LEU A 27 11.35 -1.20 -5.10
C LEU A 27 10.99 0.30 -5.09
N PHE A 28 9.89 0.68 -4.45
CA PHE A 28 9.53 2.09 -4.28
C PHE A 28 10.52 2.86 -3.41
N LYS A 29 10.97 2.26 -2.30
CA LYS A 29 12.00 2.84 -1.42
C LYS A 29 13.27 3.17 -2.19
N LYS A 30 13.78 2.22 -2.98
CA LYS A 30 15.01 2.39 -3.76
C LYS A 30 14.95 3.55 -4.76
N ASN A 31 13.76 3.84 -5.28
CA ASN A 31 13.57 4.86 -6.31
C ASN A 31 13.21 6.25 -5.72
N ASN A 32 12.98 6.38 -4.41
CA ASN A 32 12.44 7.60 -3.80
C ASN A 32 12.89 7.78 -2.34
N ASN A 33 14.11 8.27 -2.12
CA ASN A 33 14.71 8.31 -0.77
C ASN A 33 14.15 9.37 0.19
N ASP A 34 13.33 10.31 -0.29
CA ASP A 34 12.84 11.43 0.55
C ASP A 34 11.61 11.08 1.40
N LYS A 35 11.05 9.88 1.21
CA LYS A 35 9.84 9.41 1.90
C LYS A 35 10.14 8.17 2.75
N VAL A 36 9.27 7.91 3.73
CA VAL A 36 9.36 6.71 4.56
C VAL A 36 8.26 5.75 4.16
N TYR A 37 8.61 4.49 3.85
CA TYR A 37 7.64 3.53 3.33
C TYR A 37 7.44 2.37 4.30
N GLU A 38 6.20 1.96 4.46
CA GLU A 38 5.79 0.74 5.15
C GLU A 38 4.85 -0.09 4.27
N THR A 39 4.83 -1.39 4.51
CA THR A 39 3.83 -2.29 3.93
C THR A 39 2.78 -2.58 4.98
N ALA A 40 1.49 -2.54 4.63
CA ALA A 40 0.40 -2.96 5.49
C ALA A 40 -0.51 -3.96 4.79
N PHE A 41 -1.31 -4.69 5.56
CA PHE A 41 -2.28 -5.64 5.02
C PHE A 41 -3.66 -5.48 5.67
N LEU A 42 -4.72 -5.67 4.87
CA LEU A 42 -6.10 -5.67 5.35
C LEU A 42 -6.42 -6.89 6.24
N SER A 43 -5.79 -8.04 5.96
CA SER A 43 -6.10 -9.30 6.61
C SER A 43 -4.93 -10.29 6.53
N ASN A 44 -4.93 -11.33 7.37
CA ASN A 44 -4.05 -12.52 7.26
C ASN A 44 -2.52 -12.27 7.32
N ALA A 45 -2.07 -11.03 7.38
CA ALA A 45 -0.67 -10.65 7.39
C ALA A 45 -0.47 -9.37 8.22
N LYS A 46 0.77 -9.14 8.61
CA LYS A 46 1.16 -8.03 9.48
C LYS A 46 2.35 -7.26 8.85
N PRO A 47 2.55 -5.97 9.14
CA PRO A 47 1.69 -5.17 9.99
C PRO A 47 0.33 -4.88 9.34
N ASP A 48 -0.69 -4.63 10.15
CA ASP A 48 -1.93 -4.05 9.65
C ASP A 48 -1.79 -2.54 9.44
N MET A 49 -2.88 -1.89 9.01
CA MET A 49 -2.88 -0.45 8.76
C MET A 49 -2.58 0.38 10.01
N GLU A 50 -3.05 -0.05 11.19
CA GLU A 50 -2.82 0.68 12.43
C GLU A 50 -1.37 0.56 12.88
N GLU A 51 -0.83 -0.65 12.89
CA GLU A 51 0.57 -0.90 13.22
C GLU A 51 1.54 -0.20 12.26
N ALA A 52 1.24 -0.18 10.95
CA ALA A 52 2.04 0.55 9.97
C ALA A 52 2.00 2.07 10.20
N ALA A 53 0.83 2.61 10.56
CA ALA A 53 0.70 4.03 10.92
C ALA A 53 1.49 4.34 12.20
N ASP A 54 1.41 3.50 13.24
CA ASP A 54 2.15 3.65 14.49
C ASP A 54 3.67 3.71 14.24
N ILE A 55 4.18 2.83 13.35
CA ILE A 55 5.59 2.84 12.93
C ILE A 55 5.95 4.18 12.27
N LEU A 56 5.14 4.69 11.33
CA LEU A 56 5.40 5.97 10.67
C LEU A 56 5.33 7.16 11.62
N VAL A 57 4.33 7.20 12.50
CA VAL A 57 4.18 8.27 13.51
C VAL A 57 5.36 8.27 14.47
N SER A 58 5.85 7.10 14.90
CA SER A 58 7.04 6.99 15.76
C SER A 58 8.32 7.57 15.12
N LYS A 59 8.35 7.67 13.78
CA LYS A 59 9.44 8.26 12.99
C LYS A 59 9.25 9.77 12.75
N GLY A 60 8.23 10.40 13.38
CA GLY A 60 7.94 11.83 13.24
C GLY A 60 7.30 12.20 11.90
N ILE A 61 6.61 11.26 11.25
CA ILE A 61 5.83 11.55 10.03
C ILE A 61 4.52 12.21 10.43
N GLU A 62 4.19 13.33 9.78
CA GLU A 62 2.97 14.12 10.00
C GLU A 62 1.93 13.97 8.89
N LYS A 63 2.30 13.32 7.79
CA LYS A 63 1.44 13.05 6.63
C LYS A 63 1.65 11.64 6.11
N ILE A 64 0.59 10.85 6.09
CA ILE A 64 0.61 9.44 5.68
C ILE A 64 -0.33 9.24 4.49
N VAL A 65 0.22 8.74 3.38
CA VAL A 65 -0.56 8.37 2.18
C VAL A 65 -0.64 6.86 2.09
N MET A 66 -1.87 6.34 2.04
CA MET A 66 -2.16 4.93 1.87
C MET A 66 -2.47 4.65 0.40
N MET A 67 -1.72 3.73 -0.21
CA MET A 67 -1.89 3.30 -1.59
C MET A 67 -2.34 1.84 -1.65
N PRO A 68 -3.61 1.57 -1.96
CA PRO A 68 -4.12 0.21 -2.13
C PRO A 68 -3.52 -0.45 -3.38
N VAL A 69 -2.76 -1.53 -3.20
CA VAL A 69 -2.10 -2.28 -4.28
C VAL A 69 -3.06 -3.34 -4.84
N PHE A 70 -4.17 -2.88 -5.42
CA PHE A 70 -5.24 -3.73 -5.95
C PHE A 70 -5.52 -3.44 -7.42
N LEU A 71 -5.57 -4.49 -8.24
CA LEU A 71 -5.95 -4.39 -9.66
C LEU A 71 -7.46 -4.21 -9.86
N VAL A 72 -8.27 -4.77 -8.95
CA VAL A 72 -9.73 -4.74 -9.02
C VAL A 72 -10.30 -4.23 -7.71
N GLU A 73 -11.37 -3.46 -7.80
CA GLU A 73 -12.10 -2.98 -6.64
C GLU A 73 -12.90 -4.12 -5.99
N GLY A 74 -12.43 -4.64 -4.84
CA GLY A 74 -13.19 -5.58 -4.01
C GLY A 74 -14.09 -4.87 -3.00
N ILE A 75 -15.13 -5.56 -2.50
CA ILE A 75 -16.10 -5.01 -1.51
C ILE A 75 -15.37 -4.49 -0.26
N HIS A 76 -14.39 -5.23 0.25
CA HIS A 76 -13.57 -4.87 1.42
C HIS A 76 -12.87 -3.50 1.30
N ILE A 77 -12.55 -3.04 0.08
CA ILE A 77 -11.88 -1.74 -0.12
C ILE A 77 -12.82 -0.58 0.22
N LYS A 78 -14.13 -0.72 -0.06
CA LYS A 78 -15.11 0.35 0.15
C LYS A 78 -15.58 0.46 1.60
N GLU A 79 -15.51 -0.63 2.35
CA GLU A 79 -16.09 -0.71 3.69
C GLU A 79 -15.01 -0.67 4.78
N ASP A 80 -13.97 -1.50 4.68
CA ASP A 80 -13.01 -1.68 5.77
C ASP A 80 -12.02 -0.50 5.89
N ILE A 81 -11.54 0.00 4.75
CA ILE A 81 -10.48 1.02 4.73
C ILE A 81 -10.96 2.36 5.33
N PRO A 82 -12.15 2.89 4.96
CA PRO A 82 -12.66 4.12 5.56
C PRO A 82 -12.80 4.03 7.08
N GLU A 83 -13.29 2.91 7.62
CA GLU A 83 -13.45 2.73 9.06
C GLU A 83 -12.11 2.81 9.79
N VAL A 84 -11.08 2.13 9.27
CA VAL A 84 -9.74 2.15 9.85
C VAL A 84 -9.11 3.55 9.76
N ILE A 85 -9.32 4.27 8.66
CA ILE A 85 -8.83 5.65 8.52
C ILE A 85 -9.48 6.57 9.56
N GLU A 86 -10.78 6.46 9.80
CA GLU A 86 -11.44 7.27 10.82
C GLU A 86 -10.92 6.95 12.23
N LYS A 87 -10.66 5.68 12.55
CA LYS A 87 -9.98 5.30 13.80
C LYS A 87 -8.61 5.94 13.93
N LEU A 88 -7.81 5.91 12.86
CA LEU A 88 -6.47 6.49 12.84
C LEU A 88 -6.48 8.02 13.00
N LYS A 89 -7.40 8.73 12.34
CA LYS A 89 -7.58 10.18 12.53
C LYS A 89 -7.95 10.52 13.97
N ASN A 90 -8.81 9.73 14.61
CA ASN A 90 -9.16 9.92 16.01
C ASN A 90 -7.97 9.65 16.96
N LYS A 91 -7.18 8.62 16.67
CA LYS A 91 -5.98 8.26 17.44
C LYS A 91 -4.86 9.31 17.28
N TYR A 92 -4.74 9.89 16.09
CA TYR A 92 -3.67 10.79 15.69
C TYR A 92 -4.23 12.08 15.04
N PRO A 93 -4.83 12.99 15.81
CA PRO A 93 -5.54 14.15 15.27
C PRO A 93 -4.63 15.17 14.56
N ASN A 94 -3.31 15.13 14.82
CA ASN A 94 -2.33 16.02 14.20
C ASN A 94 -1.70 15.44 12.92
N ILE A 95 -2.11 14.23 12.52
CA ILE A 95 -1.54 13.53 11.36
C ILE A 95 -2.53 13.58 10.20
N GLU A 96 -2.06 14.01 9.04
CA GLU A 96 -2.86 14.01 7.82
C GLU A 96 -2.85 12.59 7.20
N PHE A 97 -4.03 11.97 7.11
CA PHE A 97 -4.20 10.68 6.45
C PHE A 97 -4.90 10.87 5.10
N LEU A 98 -4.23 10.42 4.02
CA LEU A 98 -4.75 10.43 2.66
C LEU A 98 -4.83 9.02 2.11
N ILE A 99 -5.83 8.78 1.26
CA ILE A 99 -5.97 7.53 0.52
C ILE A 99 -5.92 7.79 -0.99
N ALA A 100 -5.05 7.08 -1.67
CA ALA A 100 -5.00 7.06 -3.12
C ALA A 100 -6.05 6.11 -3.69
N LYS A 101 -6.41 6.31 -4.96
CA LYS A 101 -7.18 5.29 -5.69
C LYS A 101 -6.34 4.02 -5.81
N HIS A 102 -6.99 2.86 -5.72
CA HIS A 102 -6.35 1.60 -6.08
C HIS A 102 -5.84 1.63 -7.53
N ILE A 103 -4.93 0.71 -7.89
CA ILE A 103 -4.30 0.68 -9.23
C ILE A 103 -5.37 0.67 -10.32
N GLY A 104 -6.34 -0.24 -10.23
CA GLY A 104 -7.45 -0.32 -11.18
C GLY A 104 -6.98 -0.51 -12.63
N PRO A 105 -7.81 -0.20 -13.63
CA PRO A 105 -7.43 -0.27 -15.05
C PRO A 105 -6.57 0.95 -15.47
N HIS A 106 -5.42 1.14 -14.83
CA HIS A 106 -4.50 2.23 -15.17
C HIS A 106 -3.82 1.98 -16.53
N PRO A 107 -3.69 2.98 -17.44
CA PRO A 107 -3.08 2.78 -18.76
C PRO A 107 -1.70 2.12 -18.74
N SER A 108 -0.87 2.40 -17.73
CA SER A 108 0.46 1.78 -17.57
C SER A 108 0.42 0.26 -17.38
N LEU A 109 -0.70 -0.32 -16.93
CA LEU A 109 -0.83 -1.78 -16.82
C LEU A 109 -0.79 -2.45 -18.19
N VAL A 110 -1.24 -1.78 -19.25
CA VAL A 110 -1.22 -2.34 -20.60
C VAL A 110 0.21 -2.73 -20.99
N ASN A 111 1.18 -1.86 -20.69
CA ASN A 111 2.59 -2.12 -20.99
C ASN A 111 3.14 -3.29 -20.16
N ILE A 112 2.81 -3.35 -18.87
CA ILE A 112 3.25 -4.44 -17.98
C ILE A 112 2.67 -5.78 -18.44
N VAL A 113 1.38 -5.81 -18.81
CA VAL A 113 0.74 -7.02 -19.31
C VAL A 113 1.34 -7.45 -20.65
N GLN A 114 1.59 -6.51 -21.55
CA GLN A 114 2.24 -6.80 -22.83
C GLN A 114 3.65 -7.38 -22.61
N GLU A 115 4.46 -6.79 -21.73
CA GLU A 115 5.79 -7.29 -21.39
C GLU A 115 5.75 -8.75 -20.89
N ARG A 116 4.80 -9.11 -20.02
CA ARG A 116 4.63 -10.50 -19.55
C ARG A 116 4.19 -11.46 -20.66
N ILE A 117 3.40 -10.99 -21.62
CA ILE A 117 3.00 -11.79 -22.79
C ILE A 117 4.22 -12.04 -23.69
N ASP A 118 4.98 -11.00 -23.98
CA ASP A 118 6.14 -11.04 -24.85
C ASP A 118 7.24 -11.94 -24.26
N GLU A 119 7.51 -11.83 -22.95
CA GLU A 119 8.40 -12.72 -22.20
C GLU A 119 8.02 -14.21 -22.37
N ALA A 120 6.73 -14.53 -22.29
CA ALA A 120 6.23 -15.88 -22.43
C ALA A 120 6.22 -16.37 -23.89
N ALA A 121 5.99 -15.45 -24.84
CA ALA A 121 6.03 -15.73 -26.28
C ALA A 121 7.47 -15.85 -26.82
N GLY A 122 8.46 -15.36 -26.08
CA GLY A 122 9.87 -15.34 -26.47
C GLY A 122 10.19 -14.29 -27.55
N SER A 123 9.42 -13.19 -27.57
CA SER A 123 9.55 -12.07 -28.51
C SER A 123 9.99 -10.80 -27.83
#